data_AF-A0A0S8ASJ7-F1
#
_entry.id   AF-A0A0S8ASJ7-F1
#
_cell.length_a   1.000
_cell.length_b   1.000
_cell.length_c   1.000
_cell.angle_alpha   90.00
_cell.angle_beta   90.00
_cell.angle_gamma   90.00
#
_symmetry.space_group_name_H-M   'P 1'
#
loop_
_entity.id
_entity.type
_entity.pdbx_description
1 polymer ?
#
loop_
_entity_poly.entity_id
_entity_poly.type
_entity_poly.pdbx_seq_one_letter_code
_entity_poly.pdbx_strand_id
1 'polypeptide(L)'
;MSGTLHPVTPKQDHNYVAFFLTLACNLKCPYCINLHDGGSRYKKANRKHMDVEDWINAANRLVLRDDLPLSLQGGEATMYKGFYRFVNEVKEEIKMDLLTNMMFDVDEFISNVPVWRFTREAPYAAIRVSYHPGQNDIDDLIQKTIKLQDAGFRVGIYGIEHPSIIDFRTKEFLGEWQGNLYGTFKYEGSVYGNELKQSECRTTEIIVDPAGYVYKCHSDLYNGRNPFAHVLDHDFNEASIEEFRPCDFYGECNPCDVKVKTNRYQIFGHTSVEIKGI
;
A
#
# COMPACT_ATOMS: atom_id res chain seq x y z
N MET A 1 20.74 -0.27 24.49
CA MET A 1 21.93 0.25 23.79
C MET A 1 21.42 0.85 22.49
N SER A 2 21.41 2.18 22.36
CA SER A 2 20.95 2.85 21.14
C SER A 2 22.07 2.81 20.10
N GLY A 3 22.14 1.73 19.33
CA GLY A 3 22.87 1.77 18.06
C GLY A 3 22.14 2.73 17.12
N THR A 4 22.87 3.51 16.34
CA THR A 4 22.26 4.26 15.24
C THR A 4 21.71 3.24 14.23
N LEU A 5 20.42 3.33 13.90
CA LEU A 5 19.83 2.46 12.89
C LEU A 5 20.47 2.74 11.52
N HIS A 6 20.88 1.70 10.81
CA HIS A 6 21.53 1.87 9.51
C HIS A 6 20.51 2.36 8.46
N PRO A 7 20.94 3.22 7.52
CA PRO A 7 20.10 3.64 6.41
C PRO A 7 19.64 2.45 5.58
N VAL A 8 18.41 2.52 5.06
CA VAL A 8 17.87 1.55 4.10
C VAL A 8 17.72 2.27 2.77
N THR A 9 18.48 1.85 1.77
CA THR A 9 18.52 2.50 0.46
C THR A 9 17.94 1.56 -0.59
N PRO A 10 16.66 1.70 -0.99
CA PRO A 10 16.06 0.81 -1.97
C PRO A 10 16.89 0.75 -3.26
N LYS A 11 17.09 -0.44 -3.81
CA LYS A 11 17.81 -0.63 -5.08
C LYS A 11 17.02 -0.08 -6.27
N GLN A 12 17.70 0.02 -7.41
CA GLN A 12 17.14 0.62 -8.64
C GLN A 12 15.95 -0.17 -9.18
N ASP A 13 15.83 -1.45 -8.91
CA ASP A 13 14.71 -2.30 -9.29
C ASP A 13 13.56 -2.29 -8.28
N HIS A 14 13.77 -1.81 -7.05
CA HIS A 14 12.67 -1.65 -6.10
C HIS A 14 11.66 -0.60 -6.60
N ASN A 15 10.38 -0.99 -6.66
CA ASN A 15 9.32 -0.21 -7.28
C ASN A 15 8.41 0.52 -6.30
N TYR A 16 8.40 0.09 -5.04
CA TYR A 16 7.44 0.60 -4.08
C TYR A 16 7.96 0.53 -2.65
N VAL A 17 7.63 1.54 -1.85
CA VAL A 17 7.83 1.55 -0.39
C VAL A 17 6.49 1.92 0.23
N ALA A 18 5.94 1.06 1.07
CA ALA A 18 4.63 1.22 1.65
C ALA A 18 4.61 0.95 3.15
N PHE A 19 4.14 1.94 3.90
CA PHE A 19 3.86 1.81 5.32
C PHE A 19 2.36 1.69 5.53
N PHE A 20 1.96 0.60 6.16
CA PHE A 20 0.58 0.34 6.57
C PHE A 20 0.40 0.81 8.01
N LEU A 21 0.32 2.14 8.22
CA LEU A 21 0.22 2.73 9.55
C LEU A 21 -0.95 2.14 10.38
N THR A 22 -2.02 1.74 9.70
CA THR A 22 -3.10 0.94 10.27
C THR A 22 -3.80 0.10 9.21
N LEU A 23 -4.39 -1.03 9.63
CA LEU A 23 -5.34 -1.80 8.82
C LEU A 23 -6.80 -1.49 9.18
N ALA A 24 -7.05 -0.60 10.14
CA ALA A 24 -8.39 -0.09 10.44
C ALA A 24 -8.90 0.77 9.29
N CYS A 25 -10.19 0.65 8.97
CA CYS A 25 -10.86 1.42 7.94
C CYS A 25 -12.28 1.75 8.40
N ASN A 26 -12.74 2.96 8.09
CA ASN A 26 -14.08 3.45 8.35
C ASN A 26 -15.10 3.00 7.29
N LEU A 27 -14.65 2.43 6.16
CA LEU A 27 -15.51 1.80 5.17
C LEU A 27 -15.72 0.31 5.41
N LYS A 28 -16.76 -0.24 4.77
CA LYS A 28 -17.16 -1.65 4.90
C LYS A 28 -17.29 -2.38 3.56
N CYS A 29 -16.46 -2.03 2.57
CA CYS A 29 -16.52 -2.52 1.19
C CYS A 29 -16.52 -4.07 1.06
N PRO A 30 -17.56 -4.70 0.49
CA PRO A 30 -17.63 -6.17 0.37
C PRO A 30 -16.51 -6.75 -0.48
N TYR A 31 -15.94 -5.96 -1.39
CA TYR A 31 -14.82 -6.29 -2.28
C TYR A 31 -13.44 -5.83 -1.74
N CYS A 32 -13.32 -5.59 -0.43
CA CYS A 32 -12.08 -5.07 0.15
C CYS A 32 -10.91 -6.03 -0.05
N ILE A 33 -9.88 -5.59 -0.78
CA ILE A 33 -8.69 -6.39 -1.07
C ILE A 33 -7.91 -6.80 0.18
N ASN A 34 -8.00 -6.02 1.26
CA ASN A 34 -7.40 -6.36 2.56
C ASN A 34 -8.10 -7.56 3.20
N LEU A 35 -9.24 -8.02 2.69
CA LEU A 35 -9.96 -9.22 3.14
C LEU A 35 -9.87 -10.38 2.17
N HIS A 36 -9.06 -10.26 1.11
CA HIS A 36 -8.70 -11.41 0.29
C HIS A 36 -8.23 -12.56 1.20
N ASP A 37 -8.62 -13.78 0.86
CA ASP A 37 -8.43 -15.01 1.67
C ASP A 37 -9.25 -15.10 2.96
N GLY A 38 -10.44 -14.48 3.02
CA GLY A 38 -11.38 -14.69 4.13
C GLY A 38 -11.01 -14.00 5.45
N GLY A 39 -10.19 -12.95 5.39
CA GLY A 39 -9.74 -12.21 6.56
C GLY A 39 -10.85 -11.48 7.33
N SER A 40 -10.65 -11.24 8.63
CA SER A 40 -11.57 -10.45 9.47
C SER A 40 -11.10 -9.00 9.62
N ARG A 41 -11.96 -8.03 9.27
CA ARG A 41 -11.67 -6.58 9.51
C ARG A 41 -11.35 -6.29 10.96
N TYR A 42 -12.13 -6.85 11.88
CA TYR A 42 -11.94 -6.62 13.32
C TYR A 42 -10.58 -7.14 13.80
N LYS A 43 -10.19 -8.35 13.39
CA LYS A 43 -8.87 -8.90 13.76
C LYS A 43 -7.72 -8.06 13.19
N LYS A 44 -7.85 -7.58 11.94
CA LYS A 44 -6.82 -6.75 11.30
C LYS A 44 -6.72 -5.36 11.93
N ALA A 45 -7.84 -4.73 12.28
CA ALA A 45 -7.89 -3.44 12.94
C ALA A 45 -7.30 -3.44 14.36
N ASN A 46 -7.38 -4.57 15.08
CA ASN A 46 -6.87 -4.71 16.44
C ASN A 46 -5.44 -5.28 16.52
N ARG A 47 -4.71 -5.34 15.41
CA ARG A 47 -3.30 -5.75 15.45
C ARG A 47 -2.48 -4.80 16.31
N LYS A 48 -1.33 -5.27 16.77
CA LYS A 48 -0.33 -4.41 17.42
C LYS A 48 0.04 -3.28 16.45
N HIS A 49 0.19 -2.07 16.98
CA HIS A 49 0.67 -0.92 16.24
C HIS A 49 1.99 -0.46 16.86
N MET A 50 2.95 -0.09 16.03
CA MET A 50 4.05 0.78 16.46
C MET A 50 3.49 2.12 16.91
N ASP A 51 4.18 2.77 17.84
CA ASP A 51 3.88 4.16 18.13
C ASP A 51 4.43 5.08 17.03
N VAL A 52 4.12 6.37 17.16
CA VAL A 52 4.50 7.36 16.16
C VAL A 52 6.00 7.66 16.16
N GLU A 53 6.69 7.52 17.29
CA GLU A 53 8.15 7.71 17.37
C GLU A 53 8.85 6.64 16.57
N ASP A 54 8.42 5.39 16.77
CA ASP A 54 8.95 4.22 16.08
C ASP A 54 8.71 4.33 14.57
N TRP A 55 7.54 4.83 14.14
CA TRP A 55 7.27 5.11 12.72
C TRP A 55 8.16 6.21 12.15
N ILE A 56 8.34 7.31 12.87
CA ILE A 56 9.23 8.41 12.47
C ILE A 56 10.67 7.90 12.34
N ASN A 57 11.14 7.13 13.33
CA ASN A 57 12.46 6.49 13.31
C ASN A 57 12.63 5.57 12.10
N ALA A 58 11.64 4.72 11.81
CA ALA A 58 11.63 3.83 10.66
C ALA A 58 11.70 4.60 9.33
N ALA A 59 10.86 5.62 9.15
CA ALA A 59 10.85 6.44 7.93
C ALA A 59 12.16 7.23 7.76
N ASN A 60 12.73 7.74 8.86
CA ASN A 60 13.95 8.55 8.83
C ASN A 60 15.23 7.75 8.53
N ARG A 61 15.16 6.42 8.52
CA ARG A 61 16.22 5.53 8.00
C ARG A 61 16.21 5.43 6.48
N LEU A 62 15.08 5.70 5.83
CA LEU A 62 14.96 5.52 4.40
C LEU A 62 15.79 6.58 3.67
N VAL A 63 16.52 6.15 2.65
CA VAL A 63 17.17 7.04 1.67
C VAL A 63 16.47 6.80 0.35
N LEU A 64 15.45 7.62 0.09
CA LEU A 64 14.56 7.45 -1.07
C LEU A 64 15.02 8.29 -2.24
N ARG A 65 14.74 7.79 -3.44
CA ARG A 65 14.88 8.54 -4.69
C ARG A 65 13.64 9.38 -4.93
N ASP A 66 13.77 10.45 -5.70
CA ASP A 66 12.63 11.33 -6.07
C ASP A 66 11.49 10.59 -6.78
N ASP A 67 11.82 9.50 -7.49
CA ASP A 67 10.86 8.66 -8.21
C ASP A 67 10.22 7.56 -7.34
N LEU A 68 10.60 7.44 -6.08
CA LEU A 68 10.16 6.39 -5.16
C LEU A 68 9.76 6.98 -3.79
N PRO A 69 8.58 7.61 -3.69
CA PRO A 69 8.10 8.17 -2.42
C PRO A 69 7.70 7.07 -1.43
N LEU A 70 7.55 7.45 -0.16
CA LEU A 70 6.91 6.61 0.84
C LEU A 70 5.39 6.64 0.67
N SER A 71 4.78 5.51 0.33
CA SER A 71 3.33 5.39 0.22
C SER A 71 2.66 5.02 1.54
N LEU A 72 1.68 5.81 1.95
CA LEU A 72 0.84 5.56 3.11
C LEU A 72 -0.45 4.90 2.65
N GLN A 73 -0.70 3.67 3.10
CA GLN A 73 -1.84 2.87 2.69
C GLN A 73 -2.29 1.90 3.79
N GLY A 74 -3.19 0.98 3.47
CA GLY A 74 -3.68 -0.06 4.37
C GLY A 74 -5.18 -0.06 4.45
N GLY A 75 -5.74 0.14 5.63
CA GLY A 75 -7.17 0.39 5.78
C GLY A 75 -7.49 1.82 5.34
N GLU A 76 -7.46 2.75 6.28
CA GLU A 76 -7.44 4.19 6.03
C GLU A 76 -6.33 4.81 6.87
N ALA A 77 -5.24 5.23 6.21
CA ALA A 77 -4.03 5.68 6.90
C ALA A 77 -4.29 6.90 7.82
N THR A 78 -5.23 7.77 7.44
CA THR A 78 -5.61 8.95 8.24
C THR A 78 -6.29 8.61 9.57
N MET A 79 -6.75 7.36 9.76
CA MET A 79 -7.29 6.90 11.05
C MET A 79 -6.20 6.59 12.08
N TYR A 80 -4.93 6.49 11.67
CA TYR A 80 -3.84 6.29 12.62
C TYR A 80 -3.70 7.53 13.52
N LYS A 81 -3.79 7.35 14.84
CA LYS A 81 -3.78 8.46 15.82
C LYS A 81 -2.56 9.38 15.69
N GLY A 82 -1.42 8.85 15.24
CA GLY A 82 -0.19 9.60 15.04
C GLY A 82 -0.02 10.17 13.63
N PHE A 83 -1.04 10.12 12.76
CA PHE A 83 -0.90 10.45 11.33
C PHE A 83 -0.32 11.86 11.10
N TYR A 84 -0.93 12.90 11.69
CA TYR A 84 -0.46 14.28 11.50
C TYR A 84 0.95 14.48 12.02
N ARG A 85 1.26 13.92 13.18
CA ARG A 85 2.61 14.00 13.74
C ARG A 85 3.64 13.32 12.85
N PHE A 86 3.33 12.11 12.36
CA PHE A 86 4.18 11.36 11.43
C PHE A 86 4.50 12.15 10.16
N VAL A 87 3.49 12.69 9.47
CA VAL A 87 3.72 13.43 8.20
C VAL A 87 4.47 14.75 8.39
N ASN A 88 4.48 15.32 9.61
CA ASN A 88 5.19 16.55 9.92
C ASN A 88 6.63 16.32 10.42
N GLU A 89 6.87 15.27 11.21
CA GLU A 89 8.17 15.05 11.87
C GLU A 89 9.13 14.13 11.11
N VAL A 90 8.64 13.35 10.14
CA VAL A 90 9.52 12.65 9.21
C VAL A 90 10.37 13.68 8.44
N LYS A 91 11.63 13.36 8.17
CA LYS A 91 12.58 14.21 7.44
C LYS A 91 11.99 14.79 6.15
N GLU A 92 12.31 16.05 5.85
CA GLU A 92 11.70 16.82 4.76
C GLU A 92 11.95 16.22 3.36
N GLU A 93 13.09 15.56 3.18
CA GLU A 93 13.46 14.88 1.93
C GLU A 93 12.55 13.68 1.60
N ILE A 94 11.83 13.12 2.58
CA ILE A 94 10.94 11.96 2.36
C ILE A 94 9.59 12.45 1.83
N LYS A 95 9.44 12.50 0.52
CA LYS A 95 8.12 12.74 -0.10
C LYS A 95 7.20 11.53 0.10
N MET A 96 5.90 11.80 0.21
CA MET A 96 4.90 10.78 0.47
C MET A 96 3.80 10.76 -0.60
N ASP A 97 3.26 9.56 -0.82
CA ASP A 97 1.99 9.37 -1.51
C ASP A 97 0.95 8.89 -0.47
N LEU A 98 -0.31 9.27 -0.62
CA LEU A 98 -1.42 8.84 0.24
C LEU A 98 -2.46 8.09 -0.59
N LEU A 99 -2.75 6.84 -0.23
CA LEU A 99 -3.87 6.08 -0.77
C LEU A 99 -4.98 6.10 0.27
N THR A 100 -6.11 6.71 -0.06
CA THR A 100 -7.16 7.02 0.92
C THR A 100 -8.55 6.86 0.31
N ASN A 101 -9.54 6.64 1.17
CA ASN A 101 -10.96 6.74 0.83
C ASN A 101 -11.53 8.16 1.03
N MET A 102 -10.75 9.09 1.58
CA MET A 102 -11.06 10.49 1.88
C MET A 102 -12.29 10.73 2.79
N MET A 103 -12.62 9.75 3.62
CA MET A 103 -13.69 9.86 4.62
C MET A 103 -13.14 10.45 5.94
N PHE A 104 -12.40 11.55 5.86
CA PHE A 104 -11.86 12.33 6.97
C PHE A 104 -12.20 13.81 6.80
N ASP A 105 -11.91 14.63 7.82
CA ASP A 105 -12.07 16.09 7.75
C ASP A 105 -10.95 16.73 6.92
N VAL A 106 -11.31 17.26 5.74
CA VAL A 106 -10.35 17.87 4.83
C VAL A 106 -9.85 19.24 5.30
N ASP A 107 -10.61 19.98 6.10
CA ASP A 107 -10.16 21.24 6.69
C ASP A 107 -9.08 20.99 7.74
N GLU A 108 -9.30 19.98 8.58
CA GLU A 108 -8.29 19.52 9.53
C GLU A 108 -7.03 19.06 8.80
N PHE A 109 -7.19 18.28 7.73
CA PHE A 109 -6.06 17.84 6.90
C PHE A 109 -5.27 19.02 6.31
N ILE A 110 -5.94 19.98 5.66
CA ILE A 110 -5.30 21.16 5.07
C ILE A 110 -4.55 21.97 6.13
N SER A 111 -5.12 22.10 7.33
CA SER A 111 -4.54 22.89 8.41
C SER A 111 -3.31 22.25 9.04
N ASN A 112 -3.20 20.92 8.98
CA ASN A 112 -2.16 20.16 9.69
C ASN A 112 -1.13 19.49 8.78
N VAL A 113 -1.34 19.46 7.46
CA VAL A 113 -0.46 18.76 6.53
C VAL A 113 0.22 19.75 5.59
N PRO A 114 1.56 19.81 5.55
CA PRO A 114 2.24 20.67 4.60
C PRO A 114 2.09 20.15 3.17
N VAL A 115 1.70 21.03 2.24
CA VAL A 115 1.51 20.70 0.81
C VAL A 115 2.75 20.04 0.19
N TRP A 116 3.95 20.50 0.58
CA TRP A 116 5.22 19.99 0.04
C TRP A 116 5.46 18.51 0.35
N ARG A 117 4.76 17.93 1.35
CA ARG A 117 4.89 16.51 1.71
C ARG A 117 4.32 15.59 0.65
N PHE A 118 3.21 16.01 0.05
CA PHE A 118 2.46 15.29 -0.98
C PHE A 118 2.57 16.00 -2.35
N THR A 119 3.70 16.67 -2.58
CA THR A 119 4.00 17.33 -3.85
C THR A 119 5.36 16.89 -4.36
N ARG A 120 5.37 16.33 -5.57
CA ARG A 120 6.56 15.94 -6.32
C ARG A 120 6.22 15.88 -7.81
N GLU A 121 7.24 15.92 -8.66
CA GLU A 121 7.07 15.67 -10.09
C GLU A 121 6.82 14.19 -10.34
N ALA A 122 5.63 13.87 -10.86
CA ALA A 122 5.17 12.50 -11.03
C ALA A 122 4.04 12.42 -12.06
N PRO A 123 3.94 11.31 -12.82
CA PRO A 123 2.88 11.12 -13.82
C PRO A 123 1.49 10.89 -13.20
N TYR A 124 1.39 10.82 -11.87
CA TYR A 124 0.14 10.66 -11.13
C TYR A 124 0.12 11.56 -9.90
N ALA A 125 -1.08 11.77 -9.36
CA ALA A 125 -1.31 12.54 -8.13
C ALA A 125 -0.75 11.81 -6.90
N ALA A 126 -0.10 12.54 -5.99
CA ALA A 126 0.44 11.96 -4.76
C ALA A 126 -0.67 11.50 -3.81
N ILE A 127 -1.80 12.22 -3.77
CA ILE A 127 -3.00 11.81 -3.04
C ILE A 127 -3.92 11.10 -4.03
N ARG A 128 -4.13 9.80 -3.81
CA ARG A 128 -4.90 8.89 -4.65
C ARG A 128 -6.14 8.43 -3.90
N VAL A 129 -7.26 9.01 -4.28
CA VAL A 129 -8.56 8.84 -3.65
C VAL A 129 -9.26 7.67 -4.30
N SER A 130 -9.76 6.73 -3.51
CA SER A 130 -10.53 5.62 -4.02
C SER A 130 -12.02 5.88 -3.90
N TYR A 131 -12.71 6.00 -5.03
CA TYR A 131 -14.16 5.94 -5.07
C TYR A 131 -14.61 4.48 -4.88
N HIS A 132 -15.45 4.28 -3.88
CA HIS A 132 -15.98 3.00 -3.46
C HIS A 132 -17.50 3.03 -3.61
N PRO A 133 -18.04 2.57 -4.76
CA PRO A 133 -19.48 2.58 -5.02
C PRO A 133 -20.26 1.97 -3.84
N GLY A 134 -21.26 2.71 -3.36
CA GLY A 134 -22.11 2.33 -2.23
C GLY A 134 -21.45 2.45 -0.85
N GLN A 135 -20.28 3.08 -0.73
CA GLN A 135 -19.56 3.25 0.54
C GLN A 135 -19.13 4.70 0.79
N ASN A 136 -18.73 5.44 -0.24
CA ASN A 136 -18.56 6.90 -0.21
C ASN A 136 -19.35 7.56 -1.34
N ASP A 137 -19.62 8.86 -1.20
CA ASP A 137 -20.43 9.64 -2.13
C ASP A 137 -19.52 10.36 -3.14
N ILE A 138 -19.80 10.22 -4.44
CA ILE A 138 -18.93 10.76 -5.49
C ILE A 138 -18.96 12.29 -5.52
N ASP A 139 -20.10 12.92 -5.23
CA ASP A 139 -20.21 14.38 -5.23
C ASP A 139 -19.43 14.96 -4.05
N ASP A 140 -19.51 14.35 -2.86
CA ASP A 140 -18.67 14.69 -1.71
C ASP A 140 -17.17 14.56 -2.03
N LEU A 141 -16.77 13.44 -2.66
CA LEU A 141 -15.36 13.26 -3.06
C LEU A 141 -14.90 14.33 -4.06
N ILE A 142 -15.73 14.71 -5.03
CA ILE A 142 -15.41 15.78 -5.99
C ILE A 142 -15.22 17.11 -5.26
N GLN A 143 -16.14 17.49 -4.37
CA GLN A 143 -16.04 18.76 -3.63
C GLN A 143 -14.80 18.81 -2.75
N LYS A 144 -14.53 17.73 -2.00
CA LYS A 144 -13.31 17.63 -1.19
C LYS A 144 -12.03 17.62 -2.02
N THR A 145 -12.05 17.00 -3.20
CA THR A 145 -10.91 16.99 -4.13
C THR A 145 -10.61 18.40 -4.63
N ILE A 146 -11.63 19.16 -5.06
CA ILE A 146 -11.47 20.55 -5.46
C ILE A 146 -10.87 21.37 -4.31
N LYS A 147 -11.40 21.21 -3.10
CA LYS A 147 -10.91 21.93 -1.92
C LYS A 147 -9.45 21.65 -1.59
N LEU A 148 -9.01 20.39 -1.69
CA LEU A 148 -7.61 20.02 -1.52
C LEU A 148 -6.73 20.58 -2.66
N GLN A 149 -7.23 20.58 -3.90
CA GLN A 149 -6.52 21.15 -5.05
C GLN A 149 -6.36 22.68 -4.91
N ASP A 150 -7.39 23.39 -4.46
CA ASP A 150 -7.34 24.83 -4.17
C ASP A 150 -6.35 25.16 -3.05
N ALA A 151 -6.16 24.24 -2.10
CA ALA A 151 -5.11 24.34 -1.07
C ALA A 151 -3.70 23.97 -1.58
N GLY A 152 -3.55 23.56 -2.84
CA GLY A 152 -2.28 23.27 -3.49
C GLY A 152 -1.89 21.79 -3.56
N PHE A 153 -2.72 20.86 -3.08
CA PHE A 153 -2.42 19.43 -3.16
C PHE A 153 -2.68 18.86 -4.56
N ARG A 154 -1.84 17.91 -4.99
CA ARG A 154 -2.09 17.10 -6.19
C ARG A 154 -2.94 15.88 -5.83
N VAL A 155 -4.24 15.96 -6.12
CA VAL A 155 -5.22 14.90 -5.81
C VAL A 155 -5.81 14.31 -7.08
N GLY A 156 -5.96 12.98 -7.12
CA GLY A 156 -6.64 12.26 -8.19
C GLY A 156 -7.66 11.27 -7.63
N ILE A 157 -8.86 11.25 -8.21
CA ILE A 157 -9.90 10.25 -7.92
C ILE A 157 -9.70 9.05 -8.84
N TYR A 158 -9.66 7.87 -8.26
CA TYR A 158 -9.58 6.58 -8.92
C TYR A 158 -10.76 5.76 -8.48
N GLY A 159 -11.52 5.17 -9.39
CA GLY A 159 -12.51 4.20 -8.99
C GLY A 159 -12.23 2.83 -9.55
N ILE A 160 -12.93 1.85 -8.97
CA ILE A 160 -12.83 0.45 -9.36
C ILE A 160 -13.66 0.27 -10.63
N GLU A 161 -13.11 -0.44 -11.61
CA GLU A 161 -13.83 -0.83 -12.81
C GLU A 161 -15.08 -1.63 -12.44
N HIS A 162 -16.24 -0.99 -12.62
CA HIS A 162 -17.57 -1.59 -12.50
C HIS A 162 -18.21 -1.51 -13.89
N PRO A 163 -18.98 -2.53 -14.34
CA PRO A 163 -19.47 -2.65 -15.73
C PRO A 163 -20.47 -1.57 -16.22
N SER A 164 -20.51 -0.38 -15.61
CA SER A 164 -21.42 0.70 -15.99
C SER A 164 -20.81 2.10 -15.78
N ILE A 165 -20.57 2.81 -16.91
CA ILE A 165 -20.49 4.28 -17.11
C ILE A 165 -19.08 4.92 -17.36
N ILE A 166 -19.11 6.06 -18.08
CA ILE A 166 -18.24 6.76 -19.06
C ILE A 166 -17.05 7.58 -18.48
N ASP A 167 -16.01 7.78 -19.32
CA ASP A 167 -14.67 8.40 -19.14
C ASP A 167 -14.17 8.61 -17.71
N PHE A 168 -13.69 7.50 -17.19
CA PHE A 168 -13.28 7.22 -15.83
C PHE A 168 -12.01 6.38 -15.97
N ARG A 169 -10.90 6.77 -15.32
CA ARG A 169 -9.71 5.92 -15.31
C ARG A 169 -9.97 4.72 -14.41
N THR A 170 -10.35 3.62 -15.05
CA THR A 170 -10.67 2.35 -14.41
C THR A 170 -9.42 1.72 -13.79
N LYS A 171 -9.56 1.17 -12.59
CA LYS A 171 -8.64 0.16 -12.06
C LYS A 171 -9.31 -1.20 -12.23
N GLU A 172 -8.61 -2.13 -12.87
CA GLU A 172 -9.05 -3.51 -13.03
C GLU A 172 -9.59 -4.09 -11.71
N PHE A 173 -10.78 -4.69 -11.77
CA PHE A 173 -11.33 -5.43 -10.64
C PHE A 173 -10.53 -6.72 -10.44
N LEU A 174 -10.09 -6.96 -9.20
CA LEU A 174 -9.21 -8.07 -8.85
C LEU A 174 -9.90 -8.98 -7.84
N GLY A 175 -10.55 -10.04 -8.32
CA GLY A 175 -11.25 -10.97 -7.45
C GLY A 175 -12.29 -11.83 -8.15
N GLU A 176 -12.92 -12.71 -7.39
CA GLU A 176 -14.02 -13.53 -7.89
C GLU A 176 -15.35 -12.75 -7.79
N TRP A 177 -16.12 -12.78 -8.87
CA TRP A 177 -17.49 -12.28 -8.90
C TRP A 177 -18.36 -13.23 -9.72
N GLN A 178 -19.45 -13.72 -9.12
CA GLN A 178 -20.38 -14.67 -9.75
C GLN A 178 -19.68 -15.92 -10.33
N GLY A 179 -18.70 -16.49 -9.61
CA GLY A 179 -17.96 -17.67 -10.03
C GLY A 179 -16.89 -17.43 -11.10
N ASN A 180 -16.67 -16.18 -11.51
CA ASN A 180 -15.63 -15.81 -12.47
C ASN A 180 -14.53 -15.01 -11.78
N LEU A 181 -13.27 -15.39 -12.00
CA LEU A 181 -12.11 -14.65 -11.55
C LEU A 181 -11.78 -13.52 -12.54
N TYR A 182 -11.77 -12.29 -12.05
CA TYR A 182 -11.38 -11.10 -12.81
C TYR A 182 -9.99 -10.62 -12.40
N GLY A 183 -9.22 -10.18 -13.39
CA GLY A 183 -7.86 -9.68 -13.24
C GLY A 183 -6.87 -10.34 -14.21
N THR A 184 -5.81 -9.61 -14.57
CA THR A 184 -4.74 -10.11 -15.43
C THR A 184 -3.55 -10.51 -14.57
N PHE A 185 -3.40 -11.81 -14.32
CA PHE A 185 -2.36 -12.35 -13.42
C PHE A 185 -1.20 -12.96 -14.20
N LYS A 186 0.04 -12.70 -13.76
CA LYS A 186 1.25 -13.25 -14.40
C LYS A 186 1.42 -14.75 -14.19
N TYR A 187 0.97 -15.25 -13.03
CA TYR A 187 1.17 -16.62 -12.60
C TYR A 187 -0.18 -17.33 -12.53
N GLU A 188 -0.38 -18.33 -13.38
CA GLU A 188 -1.64 -19.08 -13.49
C GLU A 188 -1.98 -19.82 -12.19
N GLY A 189 -3.21 -19.68 -11.71
CA GLY A 189 -3.65 -20.34 -10.47
C GLY A 189 -3.03 -19.76 -9.19
N SER A 190 -2.34 -18.63 -9.26
CA SER A 190 -1.77 -17.97 -8.07
C SER A 190 -2.83 -17.31 -7.18
N VAL A 191 -3.97 -16.91 -7.74
CA VAL A 191 -5.11 -16.28 -7.06
C VAL A 191 -6.31 -17.24 -7.14
N TYR A 192 -6.91 -17.59 -6.00
CA TYR A 192 -7.97 -18.61 -5.90
C TYR A 192 -7.59 -19.96 -6.54
N GLY A 193 -6.37 -20.41 -6.28
CA GLY A 193 -5.93 -21.75 -6.67
C GLY A 193 -6.75 -22.83 -5.95
N ASN A 194 -7.04 -23.93 -6.67
CA ASN A 194 -7.77 -25.06 -6.09
C ASN A 194 -7.00 -25.78 -4.98
N GLU A 195 -5.66 -25.68 -5.00
CA GLU A 195 -4.76 -26.28 -4.04
C GLU A 195 -3.61 -25.32 -3.73
N LEU A 196 -3.10 -25.39 -2.51
CA LEU A 196 -1.88 -24.67 -2.12
C LEU A 196 -0.64 -25.44 -2.57
N LYS A 197 0.30 -24.73 -3.19
CA LYS A 197 1.58 -25.28 -3.65
C LYS A 197 2.75 -24.60 -2.96
N GLN A 198 3.87 -25.31 -2.94
CA GLN A 198 5.15 -24.76 -2.53
C GLN A 198 5.78 -23.96 -3.68
N SER A 199 6.38 -22.83 -3.36
CA SER A 199 7.12 -21.99 -4.29
C SER A 199 8.18 -21.18 -3.54
N GLU A 200 8.98 -20.41 -4.28
CA GLU A 200 9.83 -19.37 -3.70
C GLU A 200 9.41 -18.00 -4.21
N CYS A 201 9.25 -17.04 -3.29
CA CYS A 201 8.78 -15.70 -3.59
C CYS A 201 9.81 -14.65 -3.19
N ARG A 202 9.99 -13.64 -4.04
CA ARG A 202 10.77 -12.43 -3.78
C ARG A 202 9.94 -11.20 -4.09
N THR A 203 10.03 -10.16 -3.28
CA THR A 203 9.35 -8.89 -3.55
C THR A 203 10.30 -7.86 -4.16
N THR A 204 9.74 -6.95 -4.93
CA THR A 204 10.42 -5.72 -5.39
C THR A 204 9.99 -4.50 -4.58
N GLU A 205 9.32 -4.73 -3.45
CA GLU A 205 8.67 -3.70 -2.64
C GLU A 205 9.09 -3.80 -1.17
N ILE A 206 9.18 -2.65 -0.51
CA ILE A 206 9.25 -2.60 0.96
C ILE A 206 7.83 -2.43 1.46
N ILE A 207 7.25 -3.46 2.06
CA ILE A 207 5.90 -3.40 2.63
C ILE A 207 5.96 -3.70 4.13
N VAL A 208 5.53 -2.72 4.94
CA VAL A 208 5.64 -2.76 6.41
C VAL A 208 4.25 -2.69 7.02
N ASP A 209 3.90 -3.65 7.87
CA ASP A 209 2.61 -3.71 8.54
C ASP A 209 2.49 -2.74 9.74
N PRO A 210 1.31 -2.61 10.36
CA PRO A 210 1.12 -1.70 11.49
C PRO A 210 2.06 -1.94 12.68
N ALA A 211 2.52 -3.18 12.87
CA ALA A 211 3.40 -3.59 13.95
C ALA A 211 4.89 -3.43 13.61
N GLY A 212 5.22 -2.98 12.41
CA GLY A 212 6.59 -2.76 11.95
C GLY A 212 7.24 -3.94 11.24
N TYR A 213 6.50 -5.04 11.05
CA TYR A 213 7.05 -6.20 10.39
C TYR A 213 7.07 -6.03 8.87
N VAL A 214 8.13 -6.52 8.24
CA VAL A 214 8.38 -6.45 6.79
C VAL A 214 8.00 -7.77 6.14
N TYR A 215 7.26 -7.71 5.03
CA TYR A 215 6.68 -8.87 4.36
C TYR A 215 7.08 -8.99 2.89
N LYS A 216 7.10 -10.22 2.38
CA LYS A 216 7.41 -10.51 0.98
C LYS A 216 6.22 -10.33 0.03
N CYS A 217 5.00 -10.21 0.55
CA CYS A 217 3.80 -10.01 -0.26
C CYS A 217 2.64 -9.45 0.58
N HIS A 218 1.65 -8.87 -0.09
CA HIS A 218 0.44 -8.37 0.56
C HIS A 218 -0.38 -9.51 1.18
N SER A 219 -0.39 -10.71 0.57
CA SER A 219 -1.09 -11.86 1.17
C SER A 219 -0.56 -12.18 2.57
N ASP A 220 0.75 -12.26 2.72
CA ASP A 220 1.40 -12.52 4.01
C ASP A 220 1.16 -11.38 5.00
N LEU A 221 1.32 -10.12 4.58
CA LEU A 221 1.03 -8.96 5.41
C LEU A 221 -0.41 -9.00 5.92
N TYR A 222 -1.38 -9.16 5.03
CA TYR A 222 -2.80 -9.15 5.38
C TYR A 222 -3.20 -10.34 6.24
N ASN A 223 -2.51 -11.47 6.15
CA ASN A 223 -2.79 -12.65 6.98
C ASN A 223 -1.89 -12.76 8.21
N GLY A 224 -0.88 -11.89 8.34
CA GLY A 224 0.08 -11.91 9.45
C GLY A 224 1.00 -13.13 9.40
N ARG A 225 1.36 -13.60 8.19
CA ARG A 225 2.16 -14.80 7.95
C ARG A 225 3.62 -14.42 7.68
N ASN A 226 4.56 -15.14 8.29
CA ASN A 226 5.98 -15.17 7.89
C ASN A 226 6.64 -13.80 7.58
N PRO A 227 6.60 -12.81 8.49
CA PRO A 227 7.44 -11.62 8.33
C PRO A 227 8.91 -12.02 8.31
N PHE A 228 9.72 -11.36 7.48
CA PHE A 228 11.14 -11.70 7.35
C PHE A 228 12.08 -10.75 8.09
N ALA A 229 11.57 -9.61 8.55
CA ALA A 229 12.30 -8.62 9.34
C ALA A 229 11.31 -7.70 10.09
N HIS A 230 11.83 -6.86 10.96
CA HIS A 230 11.17 -5.67 11.48
C HIS A 230 11.88 -4.41 10.98
N VAL A 231 11.12 -3.35 10.67
CA VAL A 231 11.65 -2.12 10.04
C VAL A 231 12.62 -1.34 10.95
N LEU A 232 12.63 -1.65 12.24
CA LEU A 232 13.59 -1.13 13.22
C LEU A 232 14.75 -2.09 13.52
N ASP A 233 14.83 -3.23 12.84
CA ASP A 233 15.98 -4.13 13.02
C ASP A 233 17.25 -3.49 12.45
N HIS A 234 18.36 -3.67 13.17
CA HIS A 234 19.65 -3.09 12.79
C HIS A 234 20.21 -3.71 11.49
N ASP A 235 19.96 -4.99 11.28
CA ASP A 235 20.40 -5.77 10.13
C ASP A 235 19.43 -5.71 8.94
N PHE A 236 18.22 -5.19 9.11
CA PHE A 236 17.32 -4.95 7.98
C PHE A 236 17.90 -3.92 7.01
N ASN A 237 18.11 -4.35 5.77
CA ASN A 237 18.68 -3.55 4.68
C ASN A 237 18.13 -3.99 3.32
N GLU A 238 18.53 -3.32 2.25
CA GLU A 238 18.02 -3.58 0.91
C GLU A 238 18.38 -4.96 0.33
N ALA A 239 19.43 -5.62 0.81
CA ALA A 239 19.77 -6.97 0.40
C ALA A 239 18.74 -7.99 0.93
N SER A 240 18.16 -7.75 2.10
CA SER A 240 17.11 -8.61 2.67
C SER A 240 15.88 -8.67 1.74
N ILE A 241 15.57 -7.61 1.02
CA ILE A 241 14.41 -7.55 0.11
C ILE A 241 14.61 -8.50 -1.09
N GLU A 242 15.86 -8.66 -1.52
CA GLU A 242 16.24 -9.38 -2.74
C GLU A 242 16.28 -10.91 -2.59
N GLU A 243 16.07 -11.43 -1.39
CA GLU A 243 16.08 -12.86 -1.12
C GLU A 243 14.77 -13.53 -1.54
N PHE A 244 14.89 -14.58 -2.35
CA PHE A 244 13.82 -15.55 -2.56
C PHE A 244 13.59 -16.33 -1.27
N ARG A 245 12.33 -16.42 -0.85
CA ARG A 245 11.92 -17.08 0.39
C ARG A 245 10.90 -18.17 0.12
N PRO A 246 10.96 -19.29 0.85
CA PRO A 246 9.94 -20.34 0.77
C PRO A 246 8.53 -19.80 1.02
N CYS A 247 7.56 -20.38 0.31
CA CYS A 247 6.16 -20.06 0.41
C CYS A 247 5.35 -21.34 0.23
N ASP A 248 4.47 -21.66 1.19
CA ASP A 248 3.54 -22.80 1.11
C ASP A 248 2.12 -22.35 0.70
N PHE A 249 1.97 -21.11 0.23
CA PHE A 249 0.67 -20.46 -0.01
C PHE A 249 0.44 -20.06 -1.47
N TYR A 250 1.20 -20.64 -2.42
CA TYR A 250 0.90 -20.42 -3.83
C TYR A 250 -0.50 -20.95 -4.14
N GLY A 251 -1.40 -20.10 -4.65
CA GLY A 251 -2.84 -20.37 -4.74
C GLY A 251 -3.69 -19.36 -3.96
N GLU A 252 -3.12 -18.75 -2.92
CA GLU A 252 -3.71 -17.66 -2.11
C GLU A 252 -2.87 -16.37 -2.21
N CYS A 253 -2.29 -16.10 -3.38
CA CYS A 253 -1.58 -14.85 -3.60
C CYS A 253 -2.56 -13.69 -3.61
N ASN A 254 -2.19 -12.56 -3.03
CA ASN A 254 -3.04 -11.38 -3.14
C ASN A 254 -2.96 -10.87 -4.59
N PRO A 255 -4.08 -10.50 -5.22
CA PRO A 255 -4.06 -10.00 -6.58
C PRO A 255 -3.13 -8.81 -6.80
N CYS A 256 -2.93 -7.95 -5.80
CA CYS A 256 -2.00 -6.82 -5.90
C CYS A 256 -0.53 -7.23 -6.09
N ASP A 257 -0.19 -8.45 -5.67
CA ASP A 257 1.16 -9.02 -5.73
C ASP A 257 1.50 -9.54 -7.14
N VAL A 258 0.51 -10.14 -7.80
CA VAL A 258 0.70 -10.95 -9.02
C VAL A 258 -0.01 -10.41 -10.26
N LYS A 259 -0.82 -9.35 -10.14
CA LYS A 259 -1.39 -8.66 -11.30
C LYS A 259 -0.30 -8.04 -12.17
N VAL A 260 -0.45 -8.15 -13.48
CA VAL A 260 0.39 -7.45 -14.42
C VAL A 260 0.00 -5.97 -14.40
N LYS A 261 0.92 -5.12 -13.99
CA LYS A 261 0.72 -3.68 -13.86
C LYS A 261 1.88 -2.91 -14.49
N THR A 262 1.71 -1.60 -14.54
CA THR A 262 2.82 -0.71 -14.85
C THR A 262 3.77 -0.60 -13.66
N ASN A 263 5.07 -0.56 -13.94
CA ASN A 263 6.06 -0.18 -12.93
C ASN A 263 5.98 1.33 -12.65
N ARG A 264 6.84 1.83 -11.74
CA ARG A 264 6.87 3.26 -11.39
C ARG A 264 7.15 4.19 -12.59
N TYR A 265 7.82 3.68 -13.63
CA TYR A 265 8.09 4.36 -14.90
C TYR A 265 6.95 4.28 -15.92
N GLN A 266 5.78 3.76 -15.52
CA GLN A 266 4.62 3.53 -16.41
C GLN A 266 4.87 2.49 -17.51
N ILE A 267 5.86 1.60 -17.35
CA ILE A 267 6.14 0.50 -18.28
C ILE A 267 5.32 -0.72 -17.87
N PHE A 268 4.48 -1.22 -18.77
CA PHE A 268 3.62 -2.39 -18.56
C PHE A 268 4.44 -3.71 -18.49
N GLY A 269 3.96 -4.70 -17.74
CA GLY A 269 4.58 -6.03 -17.63
C GLY A 269 5.18 -6.36 -16.26
N HIS A 270 4.97 -5.52 -15.25
CA HIS A 270 5.53 -5.66 -13.92
C HIS A 270 4.58 -6.37 -12.94
N THR A 271 5.12 -7.12 -11.98
CA THR A 271 4.43 -7.68 -10.81
C THR A 271 5.23 -7.34 -9.56
N SER A 272 4.57 -7.12 -8.41
CA SER A 272 5.27 -6.80 -7.16
C SER A 272 6.14 -7.94 -6.68
N VAL A 273 5.66 -9.17 -6.91
CA VAL A 273 6.29 -10.40 -6.47
C VAL A 273 6.76 -11.20 -7.68
N GLU A 274 7.96 -11.72 -7.57
CA GLU A 274 8.50 -12.75 -8.44
C GLU A 274 8.37 -14.11 -7.76
N ILE A 275 7.88 -15.09 -8.51
CA ILE A 275 7.64 -16.45 -8.03
C ILE A 275 8.43 -17.43 -8.89
N LYS A 276 9.07 -18.42 -8.25
CA LYS A 276 9.80 -19.53 -8.87
C LYS A 276 9.38 -20.88 -8.25
N GLY A 277 9.60 -21.96 -9.00
CA GLY A 277 9.34 -23.32 -8.53
C GLY A 277 7.85 -23.69 -8.43
N ILE A 278 7.04 -23.25 -9.39
CA ILE A 278 5.57 -23.47 -9.46
C ILE A 278 5.19 -24.62 -10.40
#